data_AF-A0A1V9VAN8-F1
#
_entry.id   AF-A0A1V9VAN8-F1
#
_cell.length_a   1.000
_cell.length_b   1.000
_cell.length_c   1.000
_cell.angle_alpha   90.00
_cell.angle_beta   90.00
_cell.angle_gamma   90.00
#
_symmetry.space_group_name_H-M   'P 1'
#
loop_
_entity.id
_entity.type
_entity.pdbx_description
1 polymer ?
#
loop_
_entity_poly.entity_id
_entity_poly.type
_entity_poly.pdbx_seq_one_letter_code
_entity_poly.pdbx_strand_id
1 'polypeptide(L)'
;SESLEPTGIHCHIGSQLTQLQPIKDAVKIVADLVRNLKAIKIELSFMDVGGGLGIVYKDETLIDTYEYTQSILDVMFGLDLTVICEPGRFIVGNSGVFVTKVLYEKVNGNKRFIIVDGAMNDLIRPALYNAYHRIEVL
;
A
#
# COMPACT_ATOMS: atom_id res chain seq x y z
N SER A 1 0.10 -33.34 0.60
CA SER A 1 -0.72 -33.57 -0.61
C SER A 1 0.25 -33.84 -1.73
N GLU A 2 0.03 -34.84 -2.56
CA GLU A 2 0.92 -35.10 -3.73
C GLU A 2 0.81 -34.01 -4.81
N SER A 3 -0.20 -33.15 -4.74
CA SER A 3 -0.45 -32.09 -5.73
C SER A 3 -0.11 -30.67 -5.27
N LEU A 4 0.44 -30.50 -4.06
CA LEU A 4 0.77 -29.18 -3.52
C LEU A 4 2.19 -29.16 -2.95
N GLU A 5 2.97 -28.18 -3.40
CA GLU A 5 4.31 -27.90 -2.92
C GLU A 5 4.33 -26.49 -2.30
N PRO A 6 4.64 -26.36 -1.00
CA PRO A 6 4.78 -25.05 -0.38
C PRO A 6 6.11 -24.40 -0.79
N THR A 7 6.06 -23.37 -1.65
CA THR A 7 7.27 -22.71 -2.18
C THR A 7 7.57 -21.35 -1.54
N GLY A 8 6.59 -20.75 -0.87
CA GLY A 8 6.74 -19.42 -0.27
C GLY A 8 5.64 -19.09 0.72
N ILE A 9 5.78 -17.93 1.35
CA ILE A 9 4.81 -17.36 2.27
C ILE A 9 4.54 -15.91 1.93
N HIS A 10 3.30 -15.47 2.12
CA HIS A 10 2.87 -14.11 1.81
C HIS A 10 2.15 -13.49 3.01
N CYS A 11 2.43 -12.21 3.27
CA CYS A 11 1.64 -11.40 4.18
C CYS A 11 1.32 -10.02 3.57
N HIS A 12 0.07 -9.60 3.71
CA HIS A 12 -0.37 -8.25 3.35
C HIS A 12 -1.12 -7.64 4.54
N ILE A 13 -0.57 -6.56 5.10
CA ILE A 13 -1.10 -5.95 6.33
C ILE A 13 -1.97 -4.71 6.09
N GLY A 14 -2.14 -4.29 4.84
CA GLY A 14 -3.05 -3.21 4.48
C GLY A 14 -2.50 -2.26 3.43
N SER A 15 -3.18 -1.12 3.28
CA SER A 15 -2.85 -0.08 2.30
C SER A 15 -2.70 1.28 2.98
N GLN A 16 -1.94 2.18 2.37
CA GLN A 16 -1.76 3.56 2.84
C GLN A 16 -1.13 3.62 4.24
N LEU A 17 -0.14 2.76 4.49
CA LEU A 17 0.63 2.73 5.73
C LEU A 17 1.65 3.88 5.73
N THR A 18 1.63 4.65 6.81
CA THR A 18 2.51 5.81 7.06
C THR A 18 3.46 5.57 8.23
N GLN A 19 3.38 4.40 8.86
CA GLN A 19 4.22 4.00 9.98
C GLN A 19 4.96 2.71 9.65
N LEU A 20 6.26 2.71 9.93
CA LEU A 20 7.14 1.57 9.66
C LEU A 20 6.94 0.41 10.64
N GLN A 21 6.60 0.71 11.90
CA GLN A 21 6.54 -0.27 12.98
C GLN A 21 5.59 -1.46 12.69
N PRO A 22 4.35 -1.26 12.20
CA PRO A 22 3.45 -2.38 11.88
C PRO A 22 4.00 -3.33 10.81
N ILE A 23 4.73 -2.79 9.81
CA ILE A 23 5.37 -3.60 8.77
C ILE A 23 6.46 -4.48 9.40
N LYS A 24 7.32 -3.86 10.22
CA LYS A 24 8.41 -4.58 10.90
C LYS A 24 7.89 -5.70 11.79
N ASP A 25 6.82 -5.44 12.55
CA ASP A 25 6.21 -6.43 13.44
C ASP A 25 5.61 -7.61 12.66
N ALA A 26 4.93 -7.33 11.54
CA ALA A 26 4.36 -8.36 10.68
C ALA A 26 5.45 -9.24 10.05
N VAL A 27 6.50 -8.62 9.50
CA VAL A 27 7.63 -9.34 8.89
C VAL A 27 8.33 -10.21 9.93
N LYS A 28 8.45 -9.73 11.18
CA LYS A 28 9.04 -10.52 12.28
C LYS A 28 8.23 -11.77 12.59
N ILE A 29 6.90 -11.64 12.73
CA ILE A 29 6.01 -12.77 12.98
C ILE A 29 6.14 -13.82 11.87
N VAL A 30 6.17 -13.37 10.61
CA VAL A 30 6.28 -14.29 9.46
C VAL A 30 7.68 -14.91 9.39
N ALA A 31 8.75 -14.16 9.64
CA ALA A 31 10.11 -14.70 9.68
C ALA A 31 10.29 -15.77 10.78
N ASP A 32 9.68 -15.57 11.95
CA ASP A 32 9.69 -16.57 13.02
C ASP A 32 8.89 -17.83 12.61
N LEU A 33 7.78 -17.68 11.90
CA LEU A 33 7.06 -18.80 11.31
C LEU A 33 7.92 -19.56 10.28
N VAL A 34 8.63 -18.86 9.38
CA VAL A 34 9.57 -19.47 8.43
C VAL A 34 10.63 -20.30 9.15
N ARG A 35 11.21 -19.77 10.24
CA ARG A 35 12.21 -20.51 11.04
C ARG A 35 11.63 -21.80 11.60
N ASN A 36 10.40 -21.76 12.11
CA ASN A 36 9.69 -22.94 12.62
C ASN A 36 9.39 -23.95 11.51
N LEU A 37 9.00 -23.49 10.32
CA LEU A 37 8.77 -24.35 9.15
C LEU A 37 10.07 -25.07 8.72
N LYS A 38 11.19 -24.34 8.71
CA LYS A 38 12.51 -24.93 8.43
C LYS A 38 12.88 -26.02 9.44
N ALA A 39 12.57 -25.84 10.72
CA ALA A 39 12.82 -26.84 11.76
C ALA A 39 12.05 -28.16 11.55
N ILE A 40 10.90 -28.11 10.88
CA ILE A 40 10.12 -29.30 10.48
C ILE A 40 10.39 -29.73 9.02
N LYS A 41 11.50 -29.27 8.43
CA LYS A 41 11.97 -29.60 7.07
C LYS A 41 11.04 -29.12 5.94
N ILE A 42 10.31 -28.04 6.17
CA ILE A 42 9.60 -27.30 5.12
C ILE A 42 10.48 -26.10 4.74
N GLU A 43 11.12 -26.19 3.59
CA GLU A 43 11.96 -25.12 3.05
C GLU A 43 11.16 -24.28 2.05
N LEU A 44 11.20 -22.97 2.24
CA LEU A 44 10.57 -22.01 1.34
C LEU A 44 11.65 -21.34 0.50
N SER A 45 11.31 -20.87 -0.69
CA SER A 45 12.22 -20.17 -1.60
C SER A 45 12.05 -18.65 -1.56
N PHE A 46 10.87 -18.17 -1.17
CA PHE A 46 10.58 -16.74 -1.09
C PHE A 46 9.64 -16.37 0.05
N MET A 47 9.71 -15.10 0.44
CA MET A 47 8.79 -14.43 1.33
C MET A 47 8.30 -13.15 0.66
N ASP A 48 6.98 -13.03 0.53
CA ASP A 48 6.32 -11.85 0.02
C ASP A 48 5.80 -11.00 1.19
N VAL A 49 6.35 -9.79 1.30
CA VAL A 49 5.99 -8.81 2.34
C VAL A 49 4.80 -7.94 1.94
N GLY A 50 4.23 -8.20 0.76
CA GLY A 50 3.10 -7.48 0.19
C GLY A 50 3.43 -6.03 -0.14
N GLY A 51 2.38 -5.25 -0.35
CA GLY A 51 2.47 -3.80 -0.54
C GLY A 51 2.23 -3.00 0.73
N GLY A 52 1.55 -1.87 0.55
CA GLY A 52 1.00 -1.10 1.66
C GLY A 52 1.64 0.25 1.91
N LEU A 53 2.83 0.51 1.34
CA LEU A 53 3.48 1.82 1.38
C LEU A 53 2.51 2.92 0.92
N GLY A 54 2.30 3.91 1.79
CA GLY A 54 1.42 5.05 1.53
C GLY A 54 2.05 6.11 0.64
N ILE A 55 1.21 7.04 0.20
CA ILE A 55 1.61 8.27 -0.52
C ILE A 55 0.98 9.49 0.14
N VAL A 56 1.43 10.69 -0.21
CA VAL A 56 0.85 11.92 0.34
C VAL A 56 -0.41 12.27 -0.44
N TYR A 57 -1.57 12.27 0.21
CA TYR A 57 -2.81 12.84 -0.33
C TYR A 57 -3.05 14.26 0.18
N LYS A 58 -2.68 14.52 1.44
CA LYS A 58 -2.87 15.81 2.10
C LYS A 58 -1.63 16.26 2.88
N ASP A 59 -1.32 15.53 3.94
CA ASP A 59 -0.31 15.89 4.95
C ASP A 59 0.34 14.66 5.60
N GLU A 60 0.18 13.48 4.99
CA GLU A 60 0.78 12.25 5.47
C GLU A 60 2.31 12.28 5.43
N THR A 61 2.94 11.79 6.50
CA THR A 61 4.39 11.49 6.51
C THR A 61 4.63 10.13 5.87
N LEU A 62 5.56 10.08 4.93
CA LEU A 62 5.92 8.84 4.25
C LEU A 62 6.95 8.04 5.05
N ILE A 63 6.89 6.72 4.87
CA ILE A 63 7.94 5.82 5.30
C ILE A 63 9.11 5.97 4.33
N ASP A 64 10.31 6.15 4.86
CA ASP A 64 11.51 6.13 4.03
C ASP A 64 11.74 4.73 3.45
N THR A 65 11.93 4.66 2.13
CA THR A 65 12.07 3.37 1.42
C THR A 65 13.34 2.62 1.78
N TYR A 66 14.41 3.33 2.15
CA TYR A 66 15.64 2.71 2.61
C TYR A 66 15.43 2.11 4.01
N GLU A 67 14.83 2.86 4.94
CA GLU A 67 14.48 2.35 6.28
C GLU A 67 13.52 1.15 6.23
N TYR A 68 12.53 1.19 5.34
CA TYR A 68 11.63 0.07 5.06
C TYR A 68 12.41 -1.18 4.64
N THR A 69 13.31 -1.03 3.67
CA THR A 69 14.10 -2.15 3.14
C THR A 69 15.05 -2.70 4.19
N GLN A 70 15.78 -1.84 4.90
CA GLN A 70 16.70 -2.27 5.97
C GLN A 70 15.96 -3.01 7.08
N SER A 71 14.80 -2.51 7.51
CA SER A 71 13.99 -3.15 8.55
C SER A 71 13.55 -4.56 8.17
N ILE A 72 13.26 -4.81 6.89
CA ILE A 72 12.92 -6.14 6.38
C ILE A 72 14.15 -7.04 6.37
N LEU A 73 15.26 -6.56 5.78
CA LEU A 73 16.49 -7.32 5.67
C LEU A 73 17.07 -7.72 7.04
N ASP A 74 17.03 -6.82 8.01
CA ASP A 74 17.48 -7.08 9.39
C ASP A 74 16.72 -8.25 10.03
N VAL A 75 15.39 -8.28 9.84
CA VAL A 75 14.53 -9.34 10.38
C VAL A 75 14.73 -10.67 9.66
N MET A 76 15.02 -10.59 8.36
CA MET A 76 15.27 -11.74 7.50
C MET A 76 16.70 -12.27 7.57
N PHE A 77 17.59 -11.62 8.34
CA PHE A 77 18.97 -12.04 8.46
C PHE A 77 19.10 -13.53 8.83
N GLY A 78 19.93 -14.25 8.07
CA GLY A 78 20.14 -15.69 8.21
C GLY A 78 19.09 -16.58 7.55
N LEU A 79 18.06 -16.01 6.91
CA LEU A 79 17.14 -16.73 6.04
C LEU A 79 17.59 -16.58 4.58
N ASP A 80 17.78 -17.69 3.90
CA ASP A 80 18.09 -17.73 2.47
C ASP A 80 16.79 -17.73 1.67
N LEU A 81 16.16 -16.55 1.57
CA LEU A 81 14.87 -16.35 0.91
C LEU A 81 14.94 -15.17 -0.05
N THR A 82 14.25 -15.30 -1.18
CA THR A 82 13.96 -14.16 -2.04
C THR A 82 12.88 -13.29 -1.39
N VAL A 83 13.12 -11.99 -1.29
CA VAL A 83 12.12 -11.01 -0.82
C VAL A 83 11.30 -10.50 -2.00
N ILE A 84 9.98 -10.58 -1.91
CA ILE A 84 9.05 -10.01 -2.87
C ILE A 84 8.28 -8.87 -2.20
N CYS A 85 8.09 -7.77 -2.92
CA CYS A 85 7.29 -6.63 -2.48
C CYS A 85 6.25 -6.30 -3.56
N GLU A 86 5.05 -5.88 -3.15
CA GLU A 86 3.93 -5.57 -4.06
C GLU A 86 3.48 -4.08 -3.99
N PRO A 87 4.37 -3.09 -4.20
CA PRO A 87 4.03 -1.67 -4.07
C PRO A 87 3.13 -1.19 -5.22
N GLY A 88 1.80 -1.24 -5.04
CA GLY A 88 0.85 -0.69 -6.00
C GLY A 88 0.73 0.83 -5.92
N ARG A 89 0.00 1.31 -4.90
CA ARG A 89 -0.29 2.74 -4.68
C ARG A 89 0.96 3.62 -4.68
N PHE A 90 2.05 3.13 -4.09
CA PHE A 90 3.31 3.86 -4.00
C PHE A 90 3.91 4.19 -5.37
N ILE A 91 3.84 3.25 -6.32
CA ILE A 91 4.40 3.45 -7.66
C ILE A 91 3.50 4.37 -8.50
N VAL A 92 2.20 4.07 -8.57
CA VAL A 92 1.31 4.70 -9.58
C VAL A 92 0.41 5.81 -9.03
N GLY A 93 0.27 5.92 -7.71
CA GLY A 93 -0.75 6.77 -7.10
C GLY A 93 -0.61 8.26 -7.41
N ASN A 94 0.63 8.74 -7.59
CA ASN A 94 0.94 10.13 -7.93
C ASN A 94 1.27 10.33 -9.42
N SER A 95 1.20 9.28 -10.23
CA SER A 95 1.61 9.31 -11.64
C SER A 95 0.51 9.78 -12.59
N GLY A 96 -0.67 10.11 -12.07
CA GLY A 96 -1.83 10.52 -12.87
C GLY A 96 -2.67 11.59 -12.19
N VAL A 97 -3.33 12.40 -13.01
CA VAL A 97 -4.27 13.43 -12.57
C VAL A 97 -5.61 13.22 -13.25
N PHE A 98 -6.69 13.59 -12.56
CA PHE A 98 -8.03 13.59 -13.13
C PHE A 98 -8.39 15.01 -13.57
N VAL A 99 -8.37 15.27 -14.88
CA VAL A 99 -8.71 16.57 -15.46
C VAL A 99 -10.20 16.63 -15.76
N THR A 100 -10.86 17.67 -15.29
CA THR A 100 -12.31 17.88 -15.46
C THR A 100 -12.60 19.37 -15.69
N LYS A 101 -13.67 19.68 -16.42
CA LYS A 101 -14.07 21.04 -16.78
C LYS A 101 -15.20 21.54 -15.88
N VAL A 102 -15.09 22.79 -15.42
CA VAL A 102 -16.19 23.47 -14.74
C VAL A 102 -17.31 23.77 -15.74
N LEU A 103 -18.51 23.27 -15.46
CA LEU A 103 -19.70 23.50 -16.25
C LEU A 103 -20.54 24.64 -15.67
N TYR A 104 -20.75 24.64 -14.35
CA TYR A 104 -21.60 25.60 -13.67
C TYR A 104 -21.11 25.89 -12.26
N GLU A 105 -21.56 27.04 -11.76
CA GLU A 105 -21.47 27.39 -10.35
C GLU A 105 -22.88 27.53 -9.78
N LYS A 106 -23.09 26.98 -8.59
CA LYS A 106 -24.36 27.11 -7.87
C LYS A 106 -24.09 27.53 -6.44
N VAL A 107 -24.77 28.57 -5.99
CA VAL A 107 -24.80 28.97 -4.58
C VAL A 107 -26.14 28.56 -3.97
N ASN A 108 -26.11 27.84 -2.85
CA ASN A 108 -27.30 27.48 -2.09
C ASN A 108 -27.06 27.81 -0.60
N GLY A 109 -27.69 28.89 -0.14
CA GLY A 109 -27.41 29.47 1.17
C GLY A 109 -25.93 29.82 1.32
N ASN A 110 -25.27 29.28 2.35
CA ASN A 110 -23.86 29.53 2.63
C ASN A 110 -22.90 28.56 1.92
N LYS A 111 -23.39 27.68 1.05
CA LYS A 111 -22.54 26.72 0.31
C LYS A 111 -22.43 27.11 -1.16
N ARG A 112 -21.20 27.15 -1.64
CA ARG A 112 -20.83 27.30 -3.05
C ARG A 112 -20.47 25.92 -3.61
N PHE A 113 -21.09 25.53 -4.72
CA PHE A 113 -20.86 24.28 -5.43
C PHE A 113 -20.30 24.57 -6.81
N ILE A 114 -19.17 23.94 -7.12
CA ILE A 114 -18.58 23.92 -8.45
C ILE A 114 -19.01 22.60 -9.09
N ILE A 115 -19.77 22.69 -10.18
CA ILE A 115 -20.28 21.53 -10.91
C ILE A 115 -19.35 21.30 -12.09
N VAL A 116 -18.78 20.10 -12.16
CA VAL A 116 -17.82 19.69 -13.19
C VAL A 116 -18.38 18.55 -14.05
N ASP A 117 -17.74 18.22 -15.16
CA ASP A 117 -18.15 17.13 -16.06
C ASP A 117 -17.72 15.73 -15.58
N GLY A 118 -16.78 15.64 -14.64
CA GLY A 118 -16.35 14.40 -14.00
C GLY A 118 -17.21 14.02 -12.80
N ALA A 119 -17.41 12.73 -12.57
CA ALA A 119 -18.26 12.23 -11.50
C ALA A 119 -17.69 11.00 -10.78
N MET A 120 -18.48 10.43 -9.86
CA MET A 120 -18.06 9.30 -9.03
C MET A 120 -17.82 8.00 -9.81
N ASN A 121 -18.36 7.87 -11.03
CA ASN A 121 -18.04 6.76 -11.93
C ASN A 121 -16.60 6.85 -12.47
N ASP A 122 -16.01 8.04 -12.51
CA ASP A 122 -14.64 8.27 -12.97
C ASP A 122 -13.65 8.23 -11.81
N LEU A 123 -14.00 8.88 -10.69
CA LEU A 123 -13.19 8.92 -9.47
C LEU A 123 -14.04 8.64 -8.22
N ILE A 124 -14.21 7.36 -7.89
CA ILE A 124 -15.09 6.93 -6.80
C ILE A 124 -14.51 7.15 -5.40
N ARG A 125 -13.18 7.29 -5.27
CA ARG A 125 -12.48 7.25 -3.98
C ARG A 125 -12.97 8.27 -2.96
N PRO A 126 -13.21 9.55 -3.32
CA PRO A 126 -13.76 10.52 -2.37
C PRO A 126 -15.14 10.12 -1.83
N ALA A 127 -16.01 9.57 -2.68
CA ALA A 127 -17.37 9.17 -2.27
C ALA A 127 -17.37 7.88 -1.44
N LEU A 128 -16.58 6.88 -1.83
CA LEU A 128 -16.60 5.56 -1.20
C LEU A 128 -15.79 5.48 0.10
N TYR A 129 -14.63 6.16 0.15
CA TYR A 129 -13.70 6.06 1.28
C TYR A 129 -13.60 7.36 2.09
N ASN A 130 -14.37 8.38 1.73
CA ASN A 130 -14.16 9.75 2.23
C ASN A 130 -12.70 10.20 2.02
N ALA A 131 -12.07 9.71 0.94
CA ALA A 131 -10.66 9.94 0.67
C ALA A 131 -10.44 11.38 0.19
N TYR A 132 -9.44 12.04 0.77
CA TYR A 132 -9.02 13.35 0.31
C TYR A 132 -8.22 13.22 -0.99
N HIS A 133 -8.52 14.10 -1.95
CA HIS A 133 -7.70 14.38 -3.12
C HIS A 133 -7.60 15.89 -3.26
N ARG A 134 -6.39 16.40 -3.43
CA ARG A 134 -6.16 17.83 -3.70
C ARG A 134 -6.82 18.19 -5.03
N ILE A 135 -7.54 19.30 -5.05
CA ILE A 135 -8.17 19.88 -6.24
C ILE A 135 -7.50 21.23 -6.50
N GLU A 136 -7.04 21.44 -7.72
CA GLU A 136 -6.38 22.67 -8.14
C GLU A 136 -6.94 23.16 -9.48
N VAL A 137 -6.85 24.46 -9.72
CA VAL A 137 -7.17 25.06 -11.01
C VAL A 137 -5.90 25.03 -11.86
N LEU A 138 -6.04 24.59 -13.12
CA LEU A 138 -4.97 24.63 -14.12
C LEU A 138 -4.67 26.06 -14.59
#